data_AF-A0AAN8TGF5-F1
#
_entry.id   AF-A0AAN8TGF5-F1
#
_cell.length_a   1.000
_cell.length_b   1.000
_cell.length_c   1.000
_cell.angle_alpha   90.00
_cell.angle_beta   90.00
_cell.angle_gamma   90.00
#
_symmetry.space_group_name_H-M   'P 1'
#
loop_
_entity.id
_entity.type
_entity.pdbx_description
1 polymer ?
#
loop_
_entity_poly.entity_id
_entity_poly.type
_entity_poly.pdbx_seq_one_letter_code
_entity_poly.pdbx_strand_id
1 'polypeptide(L)'
;MEENHTLYMDFNSQNKFMSETVEQPSDLIIPLRYQKEWLSWVLKQEESIARGGILADDMGMGKIVQAIALVLAKSEIGQANSNSILLSHALYVLPAVKGTLVICHVVASIQWVNEIDHFTTIGSNKVLVYYGANKEKDIERFA
;
A
#
# COMPACT_ATOMS: atom_id res chain seq x y z
N MET A 1 45.16 -1.25 -13.68
CA MET A 1 44.11 -0.35 -14.18
C MET A 1 42.94 -1.22 -14.56
N GLU A 2 41.97 -1.35 -13.66
CA GLU A 2 40.53 -1.39 -13.94
C GLU A 2 39.83 -1.70 -12.60
N GLU A 3 38.95 -0.78 -12.23
CA GLU A 3 38.36 -0.60 -10.91
C GLU A 3 37.17 -1.54 -10.70
N ASN A 4 37.30 -2.52 -9.79
CA ASN A 4 36.16 -3.23 -9.21
C ASN A 4 35.56 -2.43 -8.04
N HIS A 5 35.16 -1.18 -8.28
CA HIS A 5 34.80 -0.24 -7.21
C HIS A 5 33.31 0.15 -7.16
N THR A 6 32.41 -0.68 -7.71
CA THR A 6 30.96 -0.39 -7.77
C THR A 6 30.04 -1.44 -7.14
N LEU A 7 30.58 -2.51 -6.53
CA LEU A 7 29.76 -3.55 -5.89
C LEU A 7 29.60 -3.42 -4.38
N TYR A 8 30.26 -2.43 -3.76
CA TYR A 8 29.94 -1.99 -2.40
C TYR A 8 28.84 -0.92 -2.45
N MET A 9 27.65 -1.32 -2.92
CA MET A 9 26.41 -0.60 -2.60
C MET A 9 26.13 -0.78 -1.10
N ASP A 10 26.82 0.05 -0.33
CA ASP A 10 26.44 0.63 0.96
C ASP A 10 25.36 -0.09 1.80
N PHE A 11 25.70 -1.28 2.32
CA PHE A 11 24.89 -1.97 3.34
C PHE A 11 24.70 -1.13 4.61
N ASN A 12 25.58 -0.16 4.89
CA ASN A 12 25.48 0.71 6.05
C ASN A 12 24.39 1.79 5.90
N SER A 13 24.00 2.15 4.67
CA SER A 13 22.86 3.05 4.42
C SER A 13 21.50 2.36 4.68
N GLN A 14 21.42 1.02 4.63
CA GLN A 14 20.20 0.28 4.96
C GLN A 14 19.91 0.30 6.47
N ASN A 15 20.93 0.23 7.33
CA ASN A 15 20.76 0.23 8.78
C ASN A 15 20.33 1.58 9.36
N LYS A 16 20.61 2.70 8.66
CA LYS A 16 20.12 4.03 9.07
C LYS A 16 18.62 4.23 8.74
N PHE A 17 18.05 3.37 7.89
CA PHE A 17 16.72 3.54 7.32
C PHE A 17 15.59 2.93 8.19
N MET A 18 15.90 2.00 9.10
CA MET A 18 14.90 1.27 9.89
C MET A 18 14.38 2.01 11.15
N SER A 19 14.85 3.23 11.46
CA SER A 19 14.37 3.96 12.64
C SER A 19 13.23 4.95 12.36
N GLU A 20 12.93 5.21 11.08
CA GLU A 20 11.90 6.16 10.71
C GLU A 20 10.54 5.49 10.68
N THR A 21 9.60 5.98 11.50
CA THR A 21 8.23 5.49 11.55
C THR A 21 7.29 6.53 10.94
N VAL A 22 6.20 6.05 10.35
CA VAL A 22 5.12 6.90 9.83
C VAL A 22 3.89 6.72 10.72
N GLU A 23 3.12 7.80 10.85
CA GLU A 23 1.83 7.75 11.53
C GLU A 23 0.87 6.81 10.82
N GLN A 24 0.03 6.15 11.61
CA GLN A 24 -0.91 5.18 11.09
C GLN A 24 -2.04 5.90 10.31
N PRO A 25 -2.53 5.33 9.19
CA PRO A 25 -3.70 5.85 8.50
C PRO A 25 -4.92 5.94 9.42
N SER A 26 -5.70 7.00 9.27
CA SER A 26 -6.86 7.29 10.12
C SER A 26 -7.96 6.23 10.04
N ASP A 27 -8.10 5.59 8.88
CA ASP A 27 -9.09 4.53 8.65
C ASP A 27 -8.66 3.14 9.14
N LEU A 28 -7.43 2.98 9.65
CA LEU A 28 -6.95 1.72 10.21
C LEU A 28 -7.26 1.67 11.72
N ILE A 29 -8.05 0.70 12.15
CA ILE A 29 -8.50 0.58 13.55
C ILE A 29 -7.45 -0.08 14.44
N ILE A 30 -6.64 -0.99 13.87
CA ILE A 30 -5.66 -1.76 14.65
C ILE A 30 -4.33 -1.03 14.75
N PRO A 31 -3.72 -0.92 15.95
CA PRO A 31 -2.43 -0.27 16.10
C PRO A 31 -1.30 -1.08 15.45
N LEU A 32 -0.56 -0.43 14.54
CA LEU A 32 0.66 -0.95 13.96
C LEU A 32 1.81 -0.90 14.98
N ARG A 33 2.55 -2.00 15.11
CA ARG A 33 3.75 -2.10 15.96
C ARG A 33 5.02 -1.92 15.11
N TYR A 34 5.78 -2.99 14.90
CA TYR A 34 6.95 -3.01 13.99
C TYR A 34 6.56 -2.66 12.54
N GLN A 35 5.30 -2.87 12.19
CA GLN A 35 4.75 -2.61 10.86
C GLN A 35 4.84 -1.12 10.46
N LYS A 36 5.00 -0.20 11.42
CA LYS A 36 5.21 1.23 11.15
C LYS A 36 6.53 1.52 10.44
N GLU A 37 7.59 0.77 10.78
CA GLU A 37 8.90 0.89 10.13
C GLU A 37 8.80 0.40 8.68
N TRP A 38 8.12 -0.74 8.47
CA TRP A 38 7.86 -1.24 7.12
C TRP A 38 6.99 -0.27 6.31
N LEU A 39 5.94 0.32 6.90
CA LEU A 39 5.06 1.27 6.23
C LEU A 39 5.84 2.51 5.76
N SER A 40 6.70 3.06 6.63
CA SER A 40 7.61 4.15 6.29
C SER A 40 8.52 3.77 5.12
N TRP A 41 9.10 2.56 5.16
CA TRP A 41 9.98 2.07 4.11
C TRP A 41 9.26 1.94 2.76
N VAL A 42 8.09 1.31 2.74
CA VAL A 42 7.39 1.02 1.48
C VAL A 42 6.83 2.28 0.83
N LEU A 43 6.41 3.29 1.62
CA LEU A 43 5.93 4.57 1.09
C LEU A 43 7.01 5.30 0.29
N LYS A 44 8.24 5.31 0.80
CA LYS A 44 9.42 5.83 0.09
C LYS A 44 9.78 4.98 -1.11
N GLN A 45 9.63 3.66 -0.97
CA GLN A 45 9.91 2.72 -2.04
C GLN A 45 8.95 2.90 -3.24
N GLU A 46 7.68 3.24 -3.01
CA GLU A 46 6.73 3.57 -4.08
C GLU A 46 7.09 4.87 -4.83
N GLU A 47 7.82 5.79 -4.20
CA GLU A 47 8.34 7.02 -4.82
C GLU A 47 9.69 6.81 -5.51
N SER A 48 10.35 5.68 -5.23
CA SER A 48 11.60 5.30 -5.86
C SER A 48 11.41 4.87 -7.32
N ILE A 49 12.54 4.67 -8.02
CA ILE A 49 12.57 4.12 -9.39
C ILE A 49 11.88 2.75 -9.48
N ALA A 50 11.95 1.94 -8.42
CA ALA A 50 11.34 0.63 -8.38
C ALA A 50 9.80 0.67 -8.25
N ARG A 51 9.25 1.80 -7.74
CA ARG A 51 7.81 2.01 -7.51
C ARG A 51 7.12 0.91 -6.70
N GLY A 52 7.85 0.33 -5.75
CA GLY A 52 7.40 -0.79 -4.94
C GLY A 52 8.53 -1.74 -4.56
N GLY A 53 8.17 -2.85 -3.90
CA GLY A 53 9.13 -3.80 -3.38
C GLY A 53 8.49 -5.15 -2.99
N ILE A 54 9.31 -6.03 -2.43
CA ILE A 54 8.88 -7.37 -2.00
C ILE A 54 8.72 -7.37 -0.48
N LEU A 55 7.52 -7.67 -0.01
CA LEU A 55 7.25 -7.95 1.41
C LEU A 55 7.40 -9.45 1.65
N ALA A 56 8.54 -9.83 2.23
CA ALA A 56 8.93 -11.23 2.43
C ALA A 56 9.01 -11.63 3.92
N ASP A 57 8.21 -11.00 4.77
CA ASP A 57 8.16 -11.35 6.20
C ASP A 57 7.65 -12.78 6.42
N ASP A 58 8.02 -13.36 7.56
CA ASP A 58 7.58 -14.70 7.95
C ASP A 58 6.06 -14.86 7.99
N MET A 59 5.59 -16.10 7.88
CA MET A 59 4.18 -16.41 8.04
C MET A 59 3.72 -16.03 9.45
N GLY A 60 2.59 -15.31 9.55
CA GLY A 60 2.07 -14.81 10.82
C GLY A 60 2.46 -13.38 11.17
N MET A 61 3.36 -12.74 10.40
CA MET A 61 3.79 -11.34 10.62
C MET A 61 2.78 -10.28 10.12
N GLY A 62 1.53 -10.66 9.85
CA GLY A 62 0.49 -9.69 9.47
C GLY A 62 0.74 -8.97 8.14
N LYS A 63 1.21 -9.70 7.11
CA LYS A 63 1.46 -9.13 5.77
C LYS A 63 0.26 -8.48 5.11
N ILE A 64 -0.93 -9.01 5.36
CA ILE A 64 -2.18 -8.43 4.84
C ILE A 64 -2.48 -7.11 5.55
N VAL A 65 -2.35 -7.03 6.87
CA VAL A 65 -2.43 -5.75 7.63
C VAL A 65 -1.45 -4.71 7.08
N GLN A 66 -0.20 -5.10 6.84
CA GLN A 66 0.82 -4.22 6.24
C GLN A 66 0.35 -3.69 4.88
N ALA A 67 -0.12 -4.57 3.99
CA ALA A 67 -0.62 -4.16 2.69
C ALA A 67 -1.87 -3.26 2.77
N ILE A 68 -2.81 -3.53 3.69
CA ILE A 68 -3.98 -2.67 3.94
C ILE A 68 -3.52 -1.28 4.39
N ALA A 69 -2.58 -1.21 5.35
CA ALA A 69 -2.05 0.06 5.84
C ALA A 69 -1.41 0.89 4.72
N LEU A 70 -0.69 0.25 3.80
CA LEU A 70 -0.12 0.93 2.63
C LEU A 70 -1.21 1.54 1.71
N VAL A 71 -2.25 0.76 1.40
CA VAL A 71 -3.36 1.23 0.56
C VAL A 71 -4.06 2.43 1.18
N LEU A 72 -4.35 2.37 2.48
CA LEU A 72 -5.00 3.48 3.19
C LEU A 72 -4.11 4.73 3.22
N ALA A 73 -2.82 4.57 3.55
CA ALA A 73 -1.86 5.68 3.57
C ALA A 73 -1.79 6.41 2.22
N LYS A 74 -1.70 5.66 1.11
CA LYS A 74 -1.66 6.28 -0.23
C LYS A 74 -2.99 6.89 -0.65
N SER A 75 -4.12 6.31 -0.25
CA SER A 75 -5.44 6.92 -0.46
C SER A 75 -5.53 8.29 0.23
N GLU A 76 -5.13 8.39 1.49
CA GLU A 76 -5.13 9.64 2.26
C GLU A 76 -4.21 10.70 1.63
N ILE A 77 -2.98 10.32 1.26
CA ILE A 77 -2.03 11.21 0.57
C ILE A 77 -2.60 11.69 -0.78
N GLY A 78 -3.24 10.81 -1.54
CA GLY A 78 -3.86 11.15 -2.83
C GLY A 78 -5.04 12.11 -2.70
N GLN A 79 -5.86 11.96 -1.66
CA GLN A 79 -6.97 12.86 -1.36
C GLN A 79 -6.48 14.25 -0.93
N ALA A 80 -5.45 14.31 -0.07
CA ALA A 80 -4.84 15.58 0.34
C ALA A 80 -4.27 16.36 -0.86
N ASN A 81 -3.63 15.67 -1.81
CA ASN A 81 -3.05 16.28 -3.00
C ASN A 81 -4.11 16.72 -4.02
N SER A 82 -5.21 15.97 -4.16
CA SER A 82 -6.31 16.33 -5.07
C SER A 82 -6.97 17.66 -4.68
N ASN A 83 -7.12 17.92 -3.38
CA ASN A 83 -7.65 19.20 -2.87
C ASN A 83 -6.70 20.39 -3.13
N SER A 84 -5.39 20.14 -3.26
CA SER A 84 -4.35 21.15 -3.53
C SER A 84 -4.15 21.40 -5.03
N ILE A 85 -4.23 20.34 -5.86
CA ILE A 85 -4.05 20.42 -7.33
C ILE A 85 -5.23 21.11 -8.02
N LEU A 86 -6.45 21.04 -7.47
CA LEU A 86 -7.58 21.82 -8.01
C LEU A 86 -7.36 23.34 -7.95
N LEU A 87 -6.40 23.83 -7.16
CA LEU A 87 -6.03 25.24 -7.08
C LEU A 87 -4.89 25.65 -8.04
N SER A 88 -4.15 24.70 -8.64
CA SER A 88 -3.01 25.01 -9.52
C SER A 88 -3.19 24.41 -10.91
N HIS A 89 -3.53 25.30 -11.85
CA HIS A 89 -3.89 25.05 -13.24
C HIS A 89 -2.83 24.22 -14.04
N ALA A 90 -3.30 23.12 -14.65
CA ALA A 90 -2.86 22.47 -15.91
C ALA A 90 -1.36 22.31 -16.27
N LEU A 91 -0.84 21.06 -16.18
CA LEU A 91 -0.25 20.28 -17.29
C LEU A 91 0.06 18.85 -16.81
N TYR A 92 -0.36 17.82 -17.58
CA TYR A 92 -0.16 16.37 -17.30
C TYR A 92 -0.60 15.89 -15.90
N VAL A 93 -1.90 16.05 -15.59
CA VAL A 93 -2.50 15.38 -14.43
C VAL A 93 -2.48 13.88 -14.70
N LEU A 94 -1.59 13.14 -14.03
CA LEU A 94 -1.69 11.69 -13.98
C LEU A 94 -3.06 11.34 -13.38
N PRO A 95 -3.80 10.35 -13.94
CA PRO A 95 -5.09 9.97 -13.39
C PRO A 95 -4.97 9.64 -11.91
N ALA A 96 -5.82 10.23 -11.08
CA ALA A 96 -5.93 9.84 -9.68
C ALA A 96 -6.13 8.32 -9.59
N VAL A 97 -5.34 7.65 -8.74
CA VAL A 97 -5.47 6.21 -8.50
C VAL A 97 -6.85 5.98 -7.88
N LYS A 98 -7.73 5.28 -8.60
CA LYS A 98 -9.13 5.05 -8.18
C LYS A 98 -9.34 3.73 -7.43
N GLY A 99 -8.30 2.92 -7.27
CA GLY A 99 -8.37 1.66 -6.55
C GLY A 99 -7.07 0.86 -6.64
N THR A 100 -6.97 -0.14 -5.77
CA THR A 100 -5.84 -1.07 -5.70
C THR A 100 -6.30 -2.47 -6.10
N LEU A 101 -5.59 -3.10 -7.04
CA LEU A 101 -5.84 -4.48 -7.43
C LEU A 101 -4.97 -5.44 -6.60
N VAL A 102 -5.61 -6.38 -5.91
CA VAL A 102 -4.94 -7.48 -5.21
C VAL A 102 -5.16 -8.77 -5.96
N ILE A 103 -4.08 -9.42 -6.40
CA ILE A 103 -4.13 -10.73 -7.03
C ILE A 103 -3.67 -11.78 -6.01
N CYS A 104 -4.50 -12.77 -5.76
CA CYS A 104 -4.20 -13.83 -4.82
C CYS A 104 -4.88 -15.15 -5.21
N HIS A 105 -4.48 -16.24 -4.55
CA HIS A 105 -5.19 -17.52 -4.67
C HIS A 105 -6.63 -17.37 -4.14
N VAL A 106 -7.60 -18.09 -4.72
CA VAL A 106 -9.03 -17.92 -4.38
C VAL A 106 -9.30 -18.06 -2.88
N VAL A 107 -8.61 -18.98 -2.21
CA VAL A 107 -8.74 -19.18 -0.75
C VAL A 107 -8.29 -17.96 0.05
N ALA A 108 -7.26 -17.24 -0.43
CA ALA A 108 -6.78 -16.03 0.23
C ALA A 108 -7.74 -14.84 0.04
N SER A 109 -8.59 -14.83 -0.99
CA SER A 109 -9.53 -13.72 -1.22
C SER A 109 -10.48 -13.50 -0.04
N ILE A 110 -10.95 -14.57 0.60
CA ILE A 110 -11.81 -14.51 1.78
C ILE A 110 -11.05 -13.89 2.96
N GLN A 111 -9.77 -14.26 3.13
CA GLN A 111 -8.92 -13.70 4.18
C GLN A 111 -8.71 -12.20 3.98
N TRP A 112 -8.45 -11.76 2.75
CA TRP A 112 -8.34 -10.33 2.44
C TRP A 112 -9.61 -9.55 2.78
N VAL A 113 -10.79 -10.07 2.39
CA VAL A 113 -12.07 -9.41 2.68
C VAL A 113 -12.30 -9.31 4.19
N ASN A 114 -12.09 -10.40 4.92
CA ASN A 114 -12.28 -10.43 6.37
C ASN A 114 -11.30 -9.50 7.10
N GLU A 115 -10.04 -9.46 6.69
CA GLU A 115 -9.04 -8.58 7.29
C GLU A 115 -9.31 -7.11 6.97
N ILE A 116 -9.77 -6.78 5.75
CA ILE A 116 -10.18 -5.40 5.43
C ILE A 116 -11.37 -4.97 6.30
N ASP A 117 -12.41 -5.79 6.40
CA ASP A 117 -13.60 -5.47 7.22
C ASP A 117 -13.25 -5.35 8.71
N HIS A 118 -12.34 -6.20 9.20
CA HIS A 118 -11.97 -6.21 10.61
C HIS A 118 -11.00 -5.08 10.99
N PHE A 119 -10.11 -4.68 10.08
CA PHE A 119 -9.04 -3.73 10.39
C PHE A 119 -9.32 -2.31 9.95
N THR A 120 -10.37 -2.07 9.16
CA THR A 120 -10.71 -0.74 8.65
C THR A 120 -12.04 -0.22 9.18
N THR A 121 -12.17 1.10 9.24
CA THR A 121 -13.43 1.77 9.60
C THR A 121 -14.59 1.29 8.73
N ILE A 122 -15.72 0.96 9.35
CA ILE A 122 -16.90 0.49 8.64
C ILE A 122 -17.34 1.53 7.60
N GLY A 123 -17.37 1.12 6.33
CA GLY A 123 -17.79 1.97 5.21
C GLY A 123 -16.72 2.91 4.65
N SER A 124 -15.48 2.92 5.17
CA SER A 124 -14.40 3.73 4.60
C SER A 124 -13.82 3.14 3.30
N ASN A 125 -13.97 1.83 3.10
CA ASN A 125 -13.44 1.13 1.92
C ASN A 125 -14.53 0.34 1.21
N LYS A 126 -14.59 0.48 -0.12
CA LYS A 126 -15.33 -0.44 -1.00
C LYS A 126 -14.40 -1.57 -1.42
N VAL A 127 -14.84 -2.82 -1.30
CA VAL A 127 -14.08 -4.00 -1.74
C VAL A 127 -14.90 -4.77 -2.77
N LEU A 128 -14.31 -5.07 -3.92
CA LEU A 128 -14.88 -5.92 -4.96
C LEU A 128 -14.08 -7.21 -5.08
N VAL A 129 -14.78 -8.34 -4.95
CA VAL A 129 -14.18 -9.67 -5.07
C VAL A 129 -14.49 -10.24 -6.44
N TYR A 130 -13.46 -10.47 -7.26
CA TYR A 130 -13.63 -10.89 -8.64
C TYR A 130 -13.06 -12.30 -8.88
N TYR A 131 -13.92 -13.32 -8.81
CA TYR A 131 -13.60 -14.68 -9.25
C TYR A 131 -14.87 -15.49 -9.60
N GLY A 132 -14.72 -16.61 -10.31
CA GLY A 132 -15.82 -17.55 -10.58
C GLY A 132 -16.88 -17.03 -11.58
N ALA A 133 -18.10 -17.56 -11.49
CA ALA A 133 -19.23 -17.22 -12.39
C ALA A 133 -20.02 -15.96 -11.96
N ASN A 134 -19.69 -15.34 -10.82
CA ASN A 134 -20.37 -14.17 -10.28
C ASN A 134 -19.75 -12.82 -10.71
N LYS A 135 -18.87 -12.83 -11.71
CA LYS A 135 -18.06 -11.69 -12.18
C LYS A 135 -18.85 -10.43 -12.58
N GLU A 136 -20.03 -10.59 -13.18
CA GLU A 136 -20.80 -9.47 -13.74
C GLU A 136 -21.72 -8.77 -12.72
N LYS A 137 -22.07 -9.44 -11.62
CA LYS A 137 -23.15 -8.96 -10.74
C LYS A 137 -22.73 -7.88 -9.75
N ASP A 138 -21.45 -7.79 -9.41
CA ASP A 138 -20.97 -6.89 -8.35
C ASP A 138 -20.25 -5.63 -8.89
N ILE A 139 -20.08 -5.48 -10.21
CA ILE A 139 -19.43 -4.28 -10.81
C ILE A 139 -20.28 -3.03 -10.56
N GLU A 140 -21.60 -3.12 -10.72
CA GLU A 140 -22.55 -2.01 -10.49
C GLU A 140 -22.54 -1.51 -9.03
N ARG A 141 -22.16 -2.37 -8.07
CA ARG A 141 -22.06 -2.00 -6.64
C ARG A 141 -20.76 -1.27 -6.30
N PHE A 142 -19.74 -1.40 -7.14
CA PHE A 142 -18.42 -0.84 -6.92
C PHE A 142 -18.22 0.52 -7.60
N ALA A 143 -18.98 0.81 -8.66
CA ALA A 143 -19.06 2.12 -9.31
C ALA A 143 -19.54 3.23 -8.34
#